data_AF-A0A939ZRE8-F1
#
_entry.id   AF-A0A939ZRE8-F1
#
_cell.length_a   1.000
_cell.length_b   1.000
_cell.length_c   1.000
_cell.angle_alpha   90.00
_cell.angle_beta   90.00
_cell.angle_gamma   90.00
#
_symmetry.space_group_name_H-M   'P 1'
#
loop_
_entity.id
_entity.type
_entity.pdbx_description
1 polymer ?
#
loop_
_entity_poly.entity_id
_entity_poly.type
_entity_poly.pdbx_seq_one_letter_code
_entity_poly.pdbx_strand_id
1 'polypeptide(L)'
;MKCPNCQTELTGQEKFCIKCGTKIPENNDTKATSEVKEADAKKEEKAPETQEKKTASPQPVIVTPKPMNEDKPEEKKEKAKSEEAKPEAAKSEEVKTETVKVETPKIEPVKPENVKPEPDIKDPESMIVKTPVSAPPVFCVKCGAKMQPGAKFCTKCGTPVDNTSKPASASSAAAATAAEPAKAPQAAPAQIAPAPEEKPKKSSKGLILLIILAICAIIVAILLALKASGVFAGLSGGSSQNTEEDANPEDESVADEDGEGEEEGEPEEDPELDEARRQEISDIMDAIDAAVEEGDKSELITEDYGIALDGYITLAGKYGLADDVSKEASEVFEKYAKQVRASIALLDGQKVSSGLYIQSRMYYDEILGYADAMTNAGIKFDDCGIAAEADTLIDTYREKYIFAINEITARENWSRDEAWEIMEDAASITDDAGHRILFNEDDPDDPMRLRLIYALAWKTRKDIETGIASGEMTYEDALDRIDSVLRDTDYNLMLLHDGIYYCDKAKIDSAPYMVAFNNEIEKMQEFDGVIVILDPKKADETHIEMNHFWIFNDIGDGANPAYQVSYTNGTSAQTRAWIRENIRVNR
;
A
#
# COMPACT_ATOMS: atom_id res chain seq x y z
N MET A 1 -31.10 -31.34 -19.23
CA MET A 1 -32.04 -30.99 -20.33
C MET A 1 -31.30 -30.15 -21.37
N LYS A 2 -31.76 -30.00 -22.63
CA LYS A 2 -31.09 -29.13 -23.63
C LYS A 2 -31.89 -27.86 -23.87
N CYS A 3 -31.20 -26.73 -24.04
CA CYS A 3 -31.86 -25.48 -24.40
C CYS A 3 -32.60 -25.63 -25.74
N PRO A 4 -33.89 -25.28 -25.83
CA PRO A 4 -34.65 -25.44 -27.07
C PRO A 4 -34.19 -24.52 -28.21
N ASN A 5 -33.43 -23.47 -27.92
CA ASN A 5 -32.97 -22.49 -28.91
C ASN A 5 -31.56 -22.81 -29.42
N CYS A 6 -30.58 -23.01 -28.53
CA CYS A 6 -29.17 -23.22 -28.93
C CYS A 6 -28.62 -24.62 -28.64
N GLN A 7 -29.45 -25.52 -28.10
CA GLN A 7 -29.13 -26.92 -27.78
C GLN A 7 -28.01 -27.15 -26.77
N THR A 8 -27.52 -26.13 -26.08
CA THR A 8 -26.60 -26.27 -24.95
C THR A 8 -27.19 -27.20 -23.88
N GLU A 9 -26.37 -28.11 -23.35
CA GLU A 9 -26.73 -28.96 -22.23
C GLU A 9 -26.79 -28.14 -20.94
N LEU A 10 -27.91 -28.28 -20.22
CA LEU A 10 -28.23 -27.56 -18.99
C LEU A 10 -28.42 -28.56 -17.86
N THR A 11 -28.00 -28.16 -16.65
CA THR A 11 -28.09 -28.98 -15.44
C THR A 11 -29.52 -29.11 -14.93
N GLY A 12 -30.43 -28.25 -15.42
CA GLY A 12 -31.87 -28.34 -15.19
C GLY A 12 -32.36 -27.49 -14.01
N GLN A 13 -31.46 -26.76 -13.36
CA GLN A 13 -31.78 -25.81 -12.29
C GLN A 13 -31.82 -24.36 -12.82
N GLU A 14 -31.33 -24.12 -14.05
CA GLU A 14 -31.24 -22.77 -14.61
C GLU A 14 -32.57 -22.31 -15.23
N LYS A 15 -33.07 -21.14 -14.79
CA LYS A 15 -34.28 -20.51 -15.35
C LYS A 15 -34.05 -19.94 -16.76
N PHE A 16 -32.79 -19.75 -17.16
CA PHE A 16 -32.38 -19.23 -18.46
C PHE A 16 -31.15 -19.99 -18.96
N CYS A 17 -31.02 -20.13 -20.28
CA CYS A 17 -29.85 -20.75 -20.89
C CYS A 17 -28.62 -19.84 -20.74
N ILE A 18 -27.59 -20.36 -20.08
CA ILE A 18 -26.30 -19.69 -19.87
C ILE A 18 -25.58 -19.23 -21.14
N LYS A 19 -25.94 -19.79 -22.31
CA LYS A 19 -25.27 -19.45 -23.58
C LYS A 19 -26.01 -18.43 -24.43
N CYS A 20 -27.36 -18.42 -24.39
CA CYS A 20 -28.15 -17.59 -25.30
C CYS A 20 -29.27 -16.80 -24.62
N GLY A 21 -29.37 -16.85 -23.29
CA GLY A 21 -30.37 -16.13 -22.51
C GLY A 21 -31.82 -16.62 -22.66
N THR A 22 -32.05 -17.70 -23.42
CA THR A 22 -33.42 -18.21 -23.64
C THR A 22 -33.99 -18.78 -22.34
N LYS A 23 -35.18 -18.32 -21.94
CA LYS A 23 -35.88 -18.80 -20.74
C LYS A 23 -36.26 -20.27 -20.86
N ILE A 24 -36.03 -21.04 -19.79
CA ILE A 24 -36.27 -22.47 -19.73
C ILE A 24 -37.56 -22.73 -18.93
N PRO A 25 -38.54 -23.48 -19.47
CA PRO A 25 -39.78 -23.77 -18.76
C PRO A 25 -39.51 -24.74 -17.59
N GLU A 26 -39.89 -24.34 -16.37
CA GLU A 26 -39.76 -25.13 -15.14
C GLU A 26 -40.73 -26.33 -15.17
N ASN A 27 -40.22 -27.56 -15.07
CA ASN A 27 -41.06 -28.75 -14.86
C ASN A 27 -41.26 -28.95 -13.34
N ASN A 28 -42.48 -28.70 -12.86
CA ASN A 28 -42.91 -28.97 -11.49
C ASN A 28 -43.52 -30.38 -11.41
N ASP A 29 -42.73 -31.35 -10.92
CA ASP A 29 -43.18 -32.59 -10.28
C ASP A 29 -42.10 -32.86 -9.20
N THR A 30 -42.31 -32.85 -7.88
CA THR A 30 -43.39 -33.43 -7.09
C THR A 30 -43.32 -32.83 -5.67
N LYS A 31 -44.45 -32.39 -5.12
CA LYS A 31 -44.65 -32.15 -3.67
C LYS A 31 -45.58 -33.26 -3.17
N ALA A 32 -45.16 -34.02 -2.16
CA ALA A 32 -45.95 -34.32 -0.95
C ALA A 32 -45.44 -35.55 -0.16
N THR A 33 -45.21 -35.31 1.15
CA THR A 33 -45.50 -36.18 2.33
C THR A 33 -44.65 -37.45 2.49
N SER A 34 -44.18 -37.87 3.67
CA SER A 34 -44.66 -37.71 5.05
C SER A 34 -43.57 -38.11 6.07
N GLU A 35 -43.76 -37.63 7.29
CA GLU A 35 -43.05 -37.90 8.54
C GLU A 35 -42.91 -39.38 8.99
N VAL A 36 -41.74 -39.66 9.60
CA VAL A 36 -41.43 -40.47 10.82
C VAL A 36 -41.75 -41.98 10.84
N LYS A 37 -40.71 -42.83 11.01
CA LYS A 37 -40.50 -43.72 12.19
C LYS A 37 -39.21 -44.56 12.09
N GLU A 38 -38.57 -44.73 13.25
CA GLU A 38 -37.42 -45.58 13.57
C GLU A 38 -37.58 -47.05 13.17
N ALA A 39 -36.46 -47.70 12.80
CA ALA A 39 -36.09 -49.04 13.31
C ALA A 39 -34.63 -49.38 12.95
N ASP A 40 -33.90 -49.87 13.95
CA ASP A 40 -32.64 -50.61 13.91
C ASP A 40 -32.48 -51.61 12.75
N ALA A 41 -31.25 -51.74 12.21
CA ALA A 41 -30.49 -53.00 12.31
C ALA A 41 -29.14 -52.95 11.59
N LYS A 42 -28.13 -53.44 12.32
CA LYS A 42 -26.79 -53.89 11.93
C LYS A 42 -26.70 -54.69 10.62
N LYS A 43 -25.51 -54.58 10.00
CA LYS A 43 -24.49 -55.64 9.71
C LYS A 43 -23.99 -55.66 8.26
N GLU A 44 -22.69 -55.42 8.17
CA GLU A 44 -21.65 -56.21 7.49
C GLU A 44 -21.81 -56.71 6.04
N GLU A 45 -20.66 -56.54 5.37
CA GLU A 45 -19.98 -57.48 4.47
C GLU A 45 -20.20 -57.36 2.95
N LYS A 46 -19.09 -56.94 2.33
CA LYS A 46 -18.28 -57.70 1.37
C LYS A 46 -18.31 -57.27 -0.09
N ALA A 47 -17.12 -56.91 -0.56
CA ALA A 47 -16.65 -57.05 -1.94
C ALA A 47 -16.83 -58.50 -2.46
N PRO A 48 -16.87 -58.72 -3.78
CA PRO A 48 -15.64 -58.88 -4.57
C PRO A 48 -15.69 -58.07 -5.90
N GLU A 49 -14.61 -57.46 -6.37
CA GLU A 49 -13.45 -58.06 -7.06
C GLU A 49 -13.69 -58.35 -8.57
N THR A 50 -12.90 -57.61 -9.37
CA THR A 50 -12.37 -57.86 -10.73
C THR A 50 -13.28 -58.13 -11.93
N GLN A 51 -13.07 -57.34 -13.00
CA GLN A 51 -12.45 -57.86 -14.22
C GLN A 51 -11.88 -56.75 -15.11
N GLU A 52 -10.60 -56.92 -15.45
CA GLU A 52 -9.82 -56.17 -16.43
C GLU A 52 -10.40 -56.32 -17.85
N LYS A 53 -10.34 -55.25 -18.67
CA LYS A 53 -9.60 -55.34 -19.93
C LYS A 53 -9.17 -53.99 -20.50
N LYS A 54 -7.86 -53.95 -20.77
CA LYS A 54 -7.00 -52.91 -21.34
C LYS A 54 -7.42 -52.46 -22.74
N THR A 55 -7.11 -51.19 -23.04
CA THR A 55 -6.30 -50.64 -24.16
C THR A 55 -6.81 -49.22 -24.46
N ALA A 56 -6.04 -48.17 -24.74
CA ALA A 56 -4.64 -47.81 -24.63
C ALA A 56 -4.61 -46.30 -24.99
N SER A 57 -4.04 -45.44 -24.13
CA SER A 57 -3.83 -44.02 -24.43
C SER A 57 -2.39 -43.78 -24.88
N PRO A 58 -2.12 -42.93 -25.88
CA PRO A 58 -0.77 -42.42 -26.13
C PRO A 58 -0.50 -41.19 -25.25
N GLN A 59 0.57 -41.25 -24.45
CA GLN A 59 1.15 -40.10 -23.76
C GLN A 59 2.10 -39.32 -24.70
N PRO A 60 2.29 -38.00 -24.52
CA PRO A 60 3.38 -37.26 -25.16
C PRO A 60 4.71 -37.48 -24.42
N VAL A 61 5.78 -37.60 -25.22
CA VAL A 61 7.14 -37.96 -24.84
C VAL A 61 7.88 -36.76 -24.23
N ILE A 62 8.38 -36.94 -23.01
CA ILE A 62 9.41 -36.10 -22.38
C ILE A 62 10.77 -36.77 -22.64
N VAL A 63 11.72 -36.02 -23.21
CA VAL A 63 13.11 -36.47 -23.40
C VAL A 63 13.98 -35.79 -22.34
N THR A 64 14.56 -36.57 -21.44
CA THR A 64 15.71 -36.21 -20.61
C THR A 64 17.00 -36.82 -21.20
N PRO A 65 18.15 -36.16 -21.05
CA PRO A 65 19.45 -36.85 -21.09
C PRO A 65 20.08 -36.98 -19.69
N LYS A 66 20.77 -38.13 -19.51
CA LYS A 66 21.44 -38.69 -18.33
C LYS A 66 22.94 -38.23 -18.25
N PRO A 67 23.63 -38.29 -17.09
CA PRO A 67 24.85 -37.51 -16.81
C PRO A 67 26.15 -38.29 -17.06
N MET A 68 27.28 -37.56 -17.11
CA MET A 68 28.65 -38.10 -16.99
C MET A 68 29.57 -37.17 -16.18
N ASN A 69 30.56 -37.80 -15.56
CA ASN A 69 31.37 -37.44 -14.38
C ASN A 69 32.39 -36.30 -14.49
N GLU A 70 32.63 -35.73 -13.30
CA GLU A 70 33.88 -35.37 -12.61
C GLU A 70 35.20 -35.32 -13.40
N ASP A 71 35.90 -34.17 -13.33
CA ASP A 71 37.33 -34.15 -13.01
C ASP A 71 37.79 -32.83 -12.35
N LYS A 72 38.78 -32.97 -11.48
CA LYS A 72 39.25 -32.10 -10.38
C LYS A 72 40.23 -30.99 -10.83
N PRO A 73 40.38 -29.85 -10.11
CA PRO A 73 41.31 -28.79 -10.47
C PRO A 73 42.74 -29.03 -9.94
N GLU A 74 43.74 -28.63 -10.73
CA GLU A 74 45.16 -28.60 -10.34
C GLU A 74 45.56 -27.28 -9.65
N GLU A 75 46.35 -27.47 -8.60
CA GLU A 75 46.91 -26.52 -7.66
C GLU A 75 48.35 -26.14 -8.08
N LYS A 76 48.78 -24.89 -7.84
CA LYS A 76 50.21 -24.55 -7.78
C LYS A 76 50.52 -23.81 -6.47
N LYS A 77 51.24 -24.52 -5.59
CA LYS A 77 51.94 -24.07 -4.37
C LYS A 77 53.00 -23.02 -4.71
N GLU A 78 53.39 -22.08 -3.83
CA GLU A 78 54.22 -22.17 -2.62
C GLU A 78 54.32 -20.70 -2.09
N LYS A 79 54.51 -20.31 -0.82
CA LYS A 79 55.06 -20.92 0.40
C LYS A 79 54.76 -19.99 1.59
N ALA A 80 54.53 -20.56 2.77
CA ALA A 80 54.40 -19.87 4.06
C ALA A 80 55.77 -19.61 4.73
N LYS A 81 55.85 -18.61 5.63
CA LYS A 81 56.18 -18.82 7.07
C LYS A 81 56.23 -17.52 7.91
N SER A 82 55.64 -17.62 9.12
CA SER A 82 55.99 -17.13 10.48
C SER A 82 56.70 -15.77 10.66
N GLU A 83 56.49 -14.98 11.73
CA GLU A 83 56.57 -15.35 13.16
C GLU A 83 56.15 -14.15 14.06
N GLU A 84 55.63 -14.45 15.26
CA GLU A 84 55.31 -13.51 16.35
C GLU A 84 56.55 -12.83 16.96
N ALA A 85 56.41 -11.59 17.49
CA ALA A 85 56.74 -11.21 18.88
C ALA A 85 56.76 -9.67 19.10
N LYS A 86 56.08 -9.24 20.18
CA LYS A 86 56.11 -7.94 20.91
C LYS A 86 57.46 -7.78 21.68
N PRO A 87 57.73 -6.75 22.55
CA PRO A 87 57.23 -5.37 22.78
C PRO A 87 58.39 -4.32 22.99
N GLU A 88 58.06 -3.15 23.57
CA GLU A 88 58.90 -2.06 24.19
C GLU A 88 59.31 -0.89 23.29
N ALA A 89 59.41 0.37 23.73
CA ALA A 89 59.00 1.13 24.91
C ALA A 89 59.28 2.64 24.63
N ALA A 90 58.72 3.50 25.48
CA ALA A 90 58.66 4.96 25.45
C ALA A 90 59.94 5.79 25.14
N LYS A 91 59.75 7.00 24.59
CA LYS A 91 60.11 8.27 25.28
C LYS A 91 59.59 9.55 24.59
N SER A 92 59.39 10.52 25.47
CA SER A 92 58.85 11.90 25.43
C SER A 92 59.78 12.98 24.84
N GLU A 93 59.23 14.10 24.32
CA GLU A 93 59.51 15.49 24.81
C GLU A 93 58.69 16.62 24.12
N GLU A 94 58.19 17.52 24.98
CA GLU A 94 57.84 18.96 24.94
C GLU A 94 57.23 19.75 23.74
N VAL A 95 55.97 20.20 23.99
CA VAL A 95 55.44 21.59 24.09
C VAL A 95 55.91 22.69 23.11
N LYS A 96 54.94 23.25 22.36
CA LYS A 96 54.68 24.72 22.34
C LYS A 96 53.28 25.08 21.84
N THR A 97 52.55 25.77 22.71
CA THR A 97 51.27 26.45 22.47
C THR A 97 51.49 27.75 21.70
N GLU A 98 50.70 27.99 20.66
CA GLU A 98 50.44 29.33 20.14
C GLU A 98 48.96 29.48 19.79
N THR A 99 48.32 30.45 20.43
CA THR A 99 46.92 30.83 20.28
C THR A 99 46.70 31.59 18.98
N VAL A 100 45.77 31.13 18.13
CA VAL A 100 45.22 31.94 17.04
C VAL A 100 43.70 32.02 17.16
N LYS A 101 43.24 33.27 17.09
CA LYS A 101 41.90 33.81 17.29
C LYS A 101 41.01 33.45 16.10
N VAL A 102 39.91 32.74 16.33
CA VAL A 102 38.89 32.47 15.30
C VAL A 102 37.85 33.59 15.36
N GLU A 103 37.80 34.41 14.31
CA GLU A 103 36.70 35.34 14.05
C GLU A 103 35.53 34.56 13.43
N THR A 104 34.35 34.70 14.02
CA THR A 104 33.09 34.12 13.55
C THR A 104 32.50 34.96 12.41
N PRO A 105 32.09 34.37 11.27
CA PRO A 105 31.28 35.08 10.29
C PRO A 105 29.83 35.12 10.77
N LYS A 106 29.29 36.33 10.78
CA LYS A 106 27.91 36.69 11.07
C LYS A 106 27.01 36.19 9.93
N ILE A 107 26.13 35.22 10.21
CA ILE A 107 25.07 34.78 9.30
C ILE A 107 23.85 35.67 9.56
N GLU A 108 23.43 36.41 8.52
CA GLU A 108 22.17 37.14 8.51
C GLU A 108 20.99 36.19 8.24
N PRO A 109 19.81 36.39 8.88
CA PRO A 109 18.66 35.51 8.69
C PRO A 109 17.98 35.81 7.35
N VAL A 110 17.93 34.80 6.48
CA VAL A 110 17.21 34.87 5.20
C VAL A 110 15.70 34.81 5.47
N LYS A 111 14.99 35.83 4.99
CA LYS A 111 13.53 35.98 4.97
C LYS A 111 12.94 35.00 3.92
N PRO A 112 11.74 34.42 4.13
CA PRO A 112 11.15 33.50 3.16
C PRO A 112 10.81 34.27 1.88
N GLU A 113 11.58 34.03 0.82
CA GLU A 113 11.39 34.63 -0.48
C GLU A 113 10.74 33.61 -1.41
N ASN A 114 9.52 33.93 -1.82
CA ASN A 114 8.79 33.46 -3.00
C ASN A 114 9.20 32.09 -3.56
N VAL A 115 8.34 31.09 -3.31
CA VAL A 115 8.21 29.96 -4.24
C VAL A 115 7.88 30.55 -5.60
N LYS A 116 8.86 30.50 -6.51
CA LYS A 116 8.69 30.80 -7.92
C LYS A 116 7.62 29.83 -8.45
N PRO A 117 6.57 30.29 -9.15
CA PRO A 117 5.69 29.34 -9.83
C PRO A 117 6.55 28.43 -10.71
N GLU A 118 6.26 27.12 -10.69
CA GLU A 118 6.71 26.20 -11.73
C GLU A 118 6.46 26.85 -13.09
N PRO A 119 7.32 26.63 -14.10
CA PRO A 119 7.16 27.26 -15.39
C PRO A 119 5.78 26.91 -15.97
N ASP A 120 4.88 27.88 -15.80
CA ASP A 120 3.59 27.98 -16.46
C ASP A 120 3.83 27.78 -17.96
N ILE A 121 3.27 26.71 -18.51
CA ILE A 121 3.31 26.45 -19.94
C ILE A 121 2.50 27.57 -20.60
N LYS A 122 3.20 28.65 -20.93
CA LYS A 122 2.77 29.53 -22.00
C LYS A 122 2.83 28.72 -23.28
N ASP A 123 1.63 28.35 -23.72
CA ASP A 123 1.25 27.66 -24.97
C ASP A 123 1.08 26.14 -24.91
N PRO A 124 -0.04 25.65 -24.33
CA PRO A 124 -0.64 24.37 -24.74
C PRO A 124 -0.93 24.31 -26.26
N GLU A 125 -0.94 25.45 -26.96
CA GLU A 125 -1.06 25.52 -28.42
C GLU A 125 0.21 25.04 -29.16
N SER A 126 1.37 24.93 -28.50
CA SER A 126 2.61 24.43 -29.12
C SER A 126 2.67 22.90 -29.25
N MET A 127 1.78 22.18 -28.55
CA MET A 127 1.54 20.74 -28.69
C MET A 127 0.47 20.40 -29.74
N ILE A 128 -0.10 21.39 -30.44
CA ILE A 128 -0.95 21.11 -31.59
C ILE A 128 -0.05 20.75 -32.77
N VAL A 129 0.24 19.46 -32.89
CA VAL A 129 0.76 18.89 -34.13
C VAL A 129 -0.21 19.28 -35.25
N LYS A 130 0.25 20.11 -36.19
CA LYS A 130 -0.40 20.25 -37.50
C LYS A 130 -0.11 18.98 -38.31
N THR A 131 -0.75 17.88 -37.95
CA THR A 131 -0.89 16.72 -38.83
C THR A 131 -2.15 16.90 -39.67
N PRO A 132 -2.15 16.50 -40.95
CA PRO A 132 -3.34 16.53 -41.77
C PRO A 132 -4.33 15.51 -41.21
N VAL A 133 -5.32 15.99 -40.47
CA VAL A 133 -6.48 15.20 -40.04
C VAL A 133 -7.16 14.66 -41.29
N SER A 134 -7.09 13.33 -41.48
CA SER A 134 -8.08 12.63 -42.29
C SER A 134 -9.43 12.86 -41.62
N ALA A 135 -10.29 13.65 -42.27
CA ALA A 135 -11.62 14.01 -41.80
C ALA A 135 -12.48 12.77 -41.43
N PRO A 136 -13.43 12.90 -40.47
CA PRO A 136 -14.25 11.80 -40.01
C PRO A 136 -15.05 11.13 -41.16
N PRO A 137 -15.36 9.83 -41.06
CA PRO A 137 -16.05 9.10 -42.11
C PRO A 137 -17.48 9.62 -42.31
N VAL A 138 -17.85 9.93 -43.56
CA VAL A 138 -19.20 10.38 -43.93
C VAL A 138 -20.01 9.18 -44.44
N PHE A 139 -21.24 8.99 -43.95
CA PHE A 139 -22.11 7.91 -44.40
C PHE A 139 -23.23 8.42 -45.32
N CYS A 140 -23.61 7.62 -46.32
CA CYS A 140 -24.68 7.99 -47.24
C CYS A 140 -26.04 8.00 -46.53
N VAL A 141 -26.71 9.15 -46.51
CA VAL A 141 -28.05 9.33 -45.91
C VAL A 141 -29.14 8.43 -46.51
N LYS A 142 -28.92 7.89 -47.73
CA LYS A 142 -29.90 7.05 -48.42
C LYS A 142 -29.67 5.55 -48.24
N CYS A 143 -28.42 5.10 -48.08
CA CYS A 143 -28.11 3.65 -48.08
C CYS A 143 -27.13 3.20 -47.00
N GLY A 144 -26.64 4.10 -46.14
CA GLY A 144 -25.73 3.78 -45.04
C GLY A 144 -24.29 3.44 -45.45
N ALA A 145 -23.96 3.44 -46.75
CA ALA A 145 -22.60 3.14 -47.20
C ALA A 145 -21.60 4.22 -46.73
N LYS A 146 -20.46 3.77 -46.19
CA LYS A 146 -19.32 4.63 -45.84
C LYS A 146 -18.74 5.28 -47.10
N MET A 147 -18.57 6.59 -47.09
CA MET A 147 -18.06 7.40 -48.19
C MET A 147 -16.74 8.07 -47.81
N GLN A 148 -15.88 8.30 -48.80
CA GLN A 148 -14.66 9.09 -48.63
C GLN A 148 -15.03 10.56 -48.34
N PRO A 149 -14.34 11.24 -47.40
CA PRO A 149 -14.53 12.66 -47.17
C PRO A 149 -14.34 13.46 -48.46
N GLY A 150 -15.30 14.34 -48.80
CA GLY A 150 -15.28 15.13 -50.04
C GLY A 150 -15.92 14.45 -51.27
N ALA A 151 -16.48 13.24 -51.14
CA ALA A 151 -17.23 12.60 -52.22
C ALA A 151 -18.49 13.41 -52.59
N LYS A 152 -18.62 13.80 -53.86
CA LYS A 152 -19.80 14.55 -54.38
C LYS A 152 -21.04 13.66 -54.57
N PHE A 153 -20.84 12.34 -54.66
CA PHE A 153 -21.90 11.35 -54.86
C PHE A 153 -21.53 10.04 -54.15
N CYS A 154 -22.53 9.30 -53.67
CA CYS A 154 -22.34 7.96 -53.15
C CYS A 154 -21.93 6.98 -54.27
N THR A 155 -20.77 6.34 -54.13
CA THR A 155 -20.26 5.36 -55.10
C THR A 155 -21.07 4.05 -55.14
N LYS A 156 -21.94 3.82 -54.16
CA LYS A 156 -22.81 2.63 -54.09
C LYS A 156 -24.21 2.86 -54.67
N CYS A 157 -24.84 4.00 -54.42
CA CYS A 157 -26.23 4.24 -54.84
C CYS A 157 -26.43 5.49 -55.71
N GLY A 158 -25.36 6.25 -56.01
CA GLY A 158 -25.40 7.42 -56.89
C GLY A 158 -25.99 8.69 -56.28
N THR A 159 -26.38 8.68 -55.00
CA THR A 159 -27.03 9.84 -54.36
C THR A 159 -26.02 10.99 -54.18
N PRO A 160 -26.31 12.22 -54.65
CA PRO A 160 -25.45 13.38 -54.44
C PRO A 160 -25.37 13.76 -52.96
N VAL A 161 -24.23 14.31 -52.54
CA VAL A 161 -23.98 14.79 -51.17
C VAL A 161 -24.07 16.31 -51.19
N ASP A 162 -25.18 16.87 -50.72
CA ASP A 162 -25.37 18.32 -50.63
C ASP A 162 -24.64 18.88 -49.40
N ASN A 163 -23.54 19.61 -49.61
CA ASN A 163 -22.83 20.37 -48.58
C ASN A 163 -23.52 21.73 -48.30
N THR A 164 -24.79 21.70 -47.92
CA THR A 164 -25.56 22.90 -47.53
C THR A 164 -26.48 22.61 -46.34
N SER A 165 -25.91 22.49 -45.14
CA SER A 165 -26.68 22.67 -43.91
C SER A 165 -26.94 24.18 -43.70
N LYS A 166 -27.98 24.70 -44.37
CA LYS A 166 -28.70 25.90 -43.92
C LYS A 166 -29.92 25.42 -43.10
N PRO A 167 -30.13 25.90 -41.87
CA PRO A 167 -31.30 25.51 -41.09
C PRO A 167 -32.58 26.05 -41.75
N ALA A 168 -33.55 25.17 -41.96
CA ALA A 168 -34.91 25.54 -42.32
C ALA A 168 -35.61 26.15 -41.10
N SER A 169 -35.91 27.45 -41.15
CA SER A 169 -36.90 28.09 -40.28
C SER A 169 -38.22 28.22 -41.04
N ALA A 170 -39.28 27.65 -40.48
CA ALA A 170 -40.65 27.99 -40.81
C ALA A 170 -41.06 29.26 -40.04
N SER A 171 -41.71 30.17 -40.77
CA SER A 171 -42.18 31.49 -40.31
C SER A 171 -43.52 31.40 -39.57
N SER A 172 -43.67 32.20 -38.50
CA SER A 172 -44.88 33.02 -38.32
C SER A 172 -44.55 34.26 -37.48
N ALA A 173 -45.07 35.41 -37.92
CA ALA A 173 -44.79 36.75 -37.42
C ALA A 173 -45.83 37.24 -36.39
N ALA A 174 -45.40 38.07 -35.43
CA ALA A 174 -46.20 39.19 -34.89
C ALA A 174 -45.35 40.20 -34.07
N ALA A 175 -45.18 41.37 -34.67
CA ALA A 175 -45.00 42.75 -34.17
C ALA A 175 -44.69 43.09 -32.67
N ALA A 176 -43.62 43.91 -32.55
CA ALA A 176 -43.58 45.27 -31.96
C ALA A 176 -42.97 45.53 -30.56
N THR A 177 -42.22 46.66 -30.55
CA THR A 177 -41.86 47.60 -29.48
C THR A 177 -40.62 47.34 -28.58
N ALA A 178 -39.54 48.00 -28.99
CA ALA A 178 -38.60 48.86 -28.22
C ALA A 178 -38.63 48.85 -26.68
N ALA A 179 -37.47 48.63 -26.06
CA ALA A 179 -36.71 49.67 -25.35
C ALA A 179 -35.44 49.07 -24.69
N GLU A 180 -34.32 49.71 -24.98
CA GLU A 180 -33.04 49.63 -24.26
C GLU A 180 -33.21 50.21 -22.84
N PRO A 181 -32.45 49.72 -21.84
CA PRO A 181 -31.59 50.67 -21.13
C PRO A 181 -30.20 50.11 -20.79
N ALA A 182 -29.20 50.88 -21.25
CA ALA A 182 -28.19 51.53 -20.44
C ALA A 182 -27.52 50.76 -19.29
N LYS A 183 -26.25 50.45 -19.58
CA LYS A 183 -25.09 50.26 -18.70
C LYS A 183 -25.03 51.29 -17.55
N ALA A 184 -24.80 50.80 -16.33
CA ALA A 184 -24.45 51.60 -15.14
C ALA A 184 -23.14 51.08 -14.49
N PRO A 185 -22.38 51.92 -13.77
CA PRO A 185 -20.91 51.85 -13.71
C PRO A 185 -20.36 50.96 -12.60
N GLN A 186 -19.18 50.38 -12.88
CA GLN A 186 -18.30 49.72 -11.92
C GLN A 186 -17.82 50.72 -10.85
N ALA A 187 -18.01 50.38 -9.58
CA ALA A 187 -17.38 51.04 -8.44
C ALA A 187 -16.10 50.29 -8.06
N ALA A 188 -15.00 51.04 -7.92
CA ALA A 188 -13.69 50.56 -7.50
C ALA A 188 -13.69 50.16 -6.01
N PRO A 189 -12.96 49.09 -5.61
CA PRO A 189 -12.73 48.80 -4.20
C PRO A 189 -11.74 49.79 -3.58
N ALA A 190 -12.10 50.33 -2.42
CA ALA A 190 -11.27 51.17 -1.58
C ALA A 190 -10.12 50.37 -0.94
N GLN A 191 -8.93 50.96 -0.94
CA GLN A 191 -7.71 50.45 -0.33
C GLN A 191 -7.80 50.60 1.20
N ILE A 192 -7.61 49.50 1.93
CA ILE A 192 -7.39 49.50 3.38
C ILE A 192 -5.88 49.37 3.61
N ALA A 193 -5.28 50.34 4.30
CA ALA A 193 -3.90 50.28 4.76
C ALA A 193 -3.76 49.26 5.90
N PRO A 194 -2.68 48.45 5.94
CA PRO A 194 -2.47 47.49 7.03
C PRO A 194 -2.05 48.17 8.34
N ALA A 195 -2.64 47.68 9.44
CA ALA A 195 -2.32 48.06 10.82
C ALA A 195 -0.98 47.44 11.28
N PRO A 196 -0.36 47.95 12.36
CA PRO A 196 0.97 47.54 12.81
C PRO A 196 0.96 46.13 13.43
N GLU A 197 1.87 45.27 12.97
CA GLU A 197 2.08 43.92 13.53
C GLU A 197 2.87 43.97 14.85
N GLU A 198 2.29 43.38 15.91
CA GLU A 198 2.98 43.08 17.16
C GLU A 198 3.84 41.81 17.02
N LYS A 199 5.09 41.86 17.50
CA LYS A 199 6.08 40.77 17.38
C LYS A 199 5.77 39.61 18.35
N PRO A 200 5.73 38.34 17.90
CA PRO A 200 5.62 37.21 18.81
C PRO A 200 6.97 36.87 19.46
N LYS A 201 6.90 36.54 20.76
CA LYS A 201 8.01 36.21 21.65
C LYS A 201 8.48 34.77 21.36
N LYS A 202 9.74 34.59 20.97
CA LYS A 202 10.39 33.31 20.66
C LYS A 202 10.40 32.40 21.91
N SER A 203 9.70 31.27 21.87
CA SER A 203 9.82 30.19 22.87
C SER A 203 10.62 29.03 22.28
N SER A 204 11.58 28.53 23.04
CA SER A 204 12.62 27.57 22.62
C SER A 204 12.16 26.12 22.51
N LYS A 205 10.89 25.88 22.16
CA LYS A 205 10.31 24.53 22.11
C LYS A 205 10.89 23.65 21.00
N GLY A 206 11.32 24.25 19.88
CA GLY A 206 11.93 23.49 18.77
C GLY A 206 13.32 22.92 19.06
N LEU A 207 14.08 23.51 19.99
CA LEU A 207 15.41 22.98 20.35
C LEU A 207 15.29 21.77 21.28
N ILE A 208 14.30 21.77 22.17
CA ILE A 208 14.02 20.65 23.07
C ILE A 208 13.56 19.42 22.27
N LEU A 209 12.75 19.61 21.24
CA LEU A 209 12.23 18.53 20.39
C LEU A 209 13.34 17.88 19.52
N LEU A 210 14.31 18.67 19.03
CA LEU A 210 15.49 18.14 18.34
C LEU A 210 16.45 17.40 19.28
N ILE A 211 16.56 17.84 20.53
CA ILE A 211 17.35 17.16 21.55
C ILE A 211 16.68 15.83 21.93
N ILE A 212 15.35 15.80 22.07
CA ILE A 212 14.59 14.56 22.32
C ILE A 212 14.74 13.57 21.17
N LEU A 213 14.54 14.01 19.92
CA LEU A 213 14.73 13.14 18.74
C LEU A 213 16.17 12.59 18.64
N ALA A 214 17.18 13.41 18.94
CA ALA A 214 18.56 12.97 18.96
C ALA A 214 18.83 11.96 20.11
N ILE A 215 18.24 12.16 21.28
CA ILE A 215 18.34 11.24 22.42
C ILE A 215 17.65 9.91 22.09
N CYS A 216 16.46 9.93 21.48
CA CYS A 216 15.76 8.72 21.04
C CYS A 216 16.58 7.94 19.99
N ALA A 217 17.17 8.62 19.00
CA ALA A 217 18.03 7.97 18.01
C ALA A 217 19.29 7.33 18.65
N ILE A 218 19.86 7.97 19.67
CA ILE A 218 21.00 7.43 20.42
C ILE A 218 20.58 6.22 21.27
N ILE A 219 19.41 6.26 21.91
CA ILE A 219 18.86 5.13 22.68
C ILE A 219 18.63 3.94 21.76
N VAL A 220 18.03 4.15 20.58
CA VAL A 220 17.84 3.09 19.57
C VAL A 220 19.18 2.49 19.11
N ALA A 221 20.18 3.33 18.83
CA ALA A 221 21.52 2.85 18.46
C ALA A 221 22.19 2.04 19.58
N ILE A 222 22.00 2.43 20.84
CA ILE A 222 22.50 1.70 22.01
C ILE A 222 21.76 0.38 22.17
N LEU A 223 20.44 0.33 22.04
CA LEU A 223 19.64 -0.90 22.12
C LEU A 223 20.01 -1.89 21.01
N LEU A 224 20.25 -1.41 19.79
CA LEU A 224 20.73 -2.23 18.67
C LEU A 224 22.16 -2.75 18.92
N ALA A 225 23.04 -1.92 19.47
CA ALA A 225 24.40 -2.34 19.85
C ALA A 225 24.39 -3.36 21.01
N LEU A 226 23.49 -3.21 21.99
CA LEU A 226 23.33 -4.15 23.10
C LEU A 226 22.78 -5.51 22.64
N LYS A 227 21.85 -5.52 21.68
CA LYS A 227 21.40 -6.76 21.00
C LYS A 227 22.53 -7.47 20.25
N ALA A 228 23.40 -6.72 19.55
CA ALA A 228 24.55 -7.29 18.84
C ALA A 228 25.68 -7.79 19.77
N SER A 229 25.73 -7.32 21.02
CA SER A 229 26.77 -7.64 22.00
C SER A 229 26.47 -8.87 22.85
N GLY A 230 25.30 -9.51 22.69
CA GLY A 230 24.92 -10.71 23.46
C GLY A 230 24.76 -10.50 24.97
N VAL A 231 24.61 -9.25 25.42
CA VAL A 231 24.48 -8.89 26.85
C VAL A 231 23.11 -9.30 27.42
N PHE A 232 22.13 -9.59 26.56
CA PHE A 232 20.79 -10.10 26.92
C PHE A 232 20.64 -11.63 26.76
N ALA A 233 21.71 -12.42 26.88
CA ALA A 233 21.65 -13.88 26.85
C ALA A 233 21.50 -14.52 28.25
N GLY A 234 20.82 -13.83 29.18
CA GLY A 234 20.80 -14.18 30.61
C GLY A 234 19.45 -14.51 31.23
N LEU A 235 18.35 -14.55 30.47
CA LEU A 235 17.01 -14.89 30.99
C LEU A 235 16.17 -15.54 29.88
N SER A 236 16.33 -16.86 29.72
CA SER A 236 15.24 -17.83 29.53
C SER A 236 15.81 -19.20 29.11
N GLY A 237 15.60 -20.18 30.00
CA GLY A 237 15.12 -21.53 29.67
C GLY A 237 15.97 -22.40 28.75
N GLY A 238 16.84 -23.22 29.36
CA GLY A 238 17.53 -24.30 28.68
C GLY A 238 16.58 -25.41 28.21
N SER A 239 16.71 -25.78 26.92
CA SER A 239 16.23 -27.05 26.38
C SER A 239 17.36 -28.08 26.51
N SER A 240 17.28 -28.95 27.52
CA SER A 240 18.05 -30.20 27.55
C SER A 240 17.38 -31.22 26.65
N GLN A 241 18.21 -31.86 25.83
CA GLN A 241 17.87 -32.99 24.97
C GLN A 241 17.33 -34.15 25.83
N ASN A 242 16.21 -34.74 25.44
CA ASN A 242 15.87 -36.10 25.84
C ASN A 242 15.82 -37.01 24.61
N THR A 243 16.65 -38.04 24.71
CA THR A 243 16.70 -39.25 23.90
C THR A 243 15.41 -40.04 24.08
N GLU A 244 14.90 -40.55 22.97
CA GLU A 244 13.79 -41.49 22.88
C GLU A 244 14.20 -42.85 23.51
N GLU A 245 13.42 -43.37 24.44
CA GLU A 245 13.31 -44.81 24.64
C GLU A 245 11.89 -45.20 25.11
N ASP A 246 11.38 -46.23 24.45
CA ASP A 246 10.03 -46.79 24.43
C ASP A 246 9.38 -47.08 25.78
N ALA A 247 8.05 -46.91 25.83
CA ALA A 247 7.17 -47.54 26.80
C ALA A 247 6.15 -48.44 26.08
N ASN A 248 6.08 -49.71 26.47
CA ASN A 248 4.88 -50.54 26.33
C ASN A 248 4.45 -51.05 27.73
N PRO A 249 3.15 -51.12 28.06
CA PRO A 249 2.66 -51.37 29.41
C PRO A 249 2.07 -52.78 29.58
N GLU A 250 2.28 -53.41 30.73
CA GLU A 250 1.44 -54.48 31.29
C GLU A 250 1.46 -54.27 32.83
N ASP A 251 0.36 -53.90 33.47
CA ASP A 251 -0.70 -54.78 33.99
C ASP A 251 -0.17 -55.78 35.03
N GLU A 252 -0.37 -55.50 36.32
CA GLU A 252 -1.25 -56.33 37.15
C GLU A 252 -1.43 -55.76 38.57
N SER A 253 -2.65 -56.01 39.05
CA SER A 253 -3.30 -55.75 40.32
C SER A 253 -2.57 -56.18 41.61
N VAL A 254 -2.95 -55.59 42.76
CA VAL A 254 -3.81 -56.20 43.81
C VAL A 254 -3.70 -55.45 45.16
N ALA A 255 -4.89 -55.11 45.67
CA ALA A 255 -5.38 -55.01 47.05
C ALA A 255 -4.80 -54.06 48.10
N ASP A 256 -5.77 -53.40 48.72
CA ASP A 256 -5.80 -52.62 49.94
C ASP A 256 -5.30 -53.38 51.19
N GLU A 257 -4.49 -52.70 52.01
CA GLU A 257 -4.48 -52.88 53.46
C GLU A 257 -4.37 -51.50 54.13
N ASP A 258 -5.31 -51.24 55.04
CA ASP A 258 -5.44 -50.03 55.86
C ASP A 258 -4.23 -49.82 56.78
N GLY A 259 -3.71 -48.59 56.83
CA GLY A 259 -2.72 -48.13 57.80
C GLY A 259 -2.94 -46.66 58.14
N GLU A 260 -3.38 -46.38 59.36
CA GLU A 260 -3.50 -45.05 59.94
C GLU A 260 -2.13 -44.42 60.22
N GLY A 261 -1.98 -43.10 59.98
CA GLY A 261 -0.81 -42.28 60.32
C GLY A 261 0.23 -42.27 59.19
N GLU A 262 0.66 -41.14 58.64
CA GLU A 262 1.14 -39.94 59.30
C GLU A 262 0.75 -38.69 58.47
N GLU A 263 0.37 -37.59 59.14
CA GLU A 263 0.44 -36.26 58.53
C GLU A 263 1.90 -36.03 58.15
N GLU A 264 2.23 -36.20 56.86
CA GLU A 264 3.47 -35.66 56.31
C GLU A 264 3.35 -34.13 56.35
N GLY A 265 3.91 -33.55 57.42
CA GLY A 265 4.09 -32.12 57.54
C GLY A 265 4.81 -31.61 56.30
N GLU A 266 4.21 -30.58 55.70
CA GLU A 266 4.85 -29.76 54.68
C GLU A 266 6.29 -29.44 55.13
N PRO A 267 7.29 -29.53 54.25
CA PRO A 267 8.64 -29.14 54.62
C PRO A 267 8.59 -27.67 55.05
N GLU A 268 8.86 -27.39 56.33
CA GLU A 268 8.98 -26.02 56.82
C GLU A 268 10.09 -25.33 56.00
N GLU A 269 9.68 -24.41 55.13
CA GLU A 269 10.58 -23.56 54.35
C GLU A 269 11.50 -22.79 55.32
N ASP A 270 12.77 -22.63 54.95
CA ASP A 270 13.75 -21.90 55.76
C ASP A 270 13.21 -20.48 56.05
N PRO A 271 12.94 -20.10 57.30
CA PRO A 271 12.28 -18.84 57.62
C PRO A 271 13.10 -17.60 57.18
N GLU A 272 14.42 -17.74 57.02
CA GLU A 272 15.28 -16.68 56.49
C GLU A 272 15.10 -16.49 54.97
N LEU A 273 14.83 -17.60 54.25
CA LEU A 273 14.49 -17.59 52.82
C LEU A 273 13.10 -16.96 52.58
N ASP A 274 12.15 -17.22 53.48
CA ASP A 274 10.80 -16.63 53.43
C ASP A 274 10.79 -15.13 53.70
N GLU A 275 11.59 -14.66 54.65
CA GLU A 275 11.73 -13.22 54.92
C GLU A 275 12.37 -12.49 53.74
N ALA A 276 13.41 -13.07 53.13
CA ALA A 276 14.04 -12.52 51.93
C ALA A 276 13.06 -12.47 50.74
N ARG A 277 12.25 -13.53 50.54
CA ARG A 277 11.19 -13.58 49.52
C ARG A 277 10.16 -12.47 49.73
N ARG A 278 9.70 -12.27 50.96
CA ARG A 278 8.74 -11.21 51.31
C ARG A 278 9.30 -9.81 51.08
N GLN A 279 10.57 -9.60 51.42
CA GLN A 279 11.22 -8.32 51.17
C GLN A 279 11.32 -8.02 49.67
N GLU A 280 11.73 -9.00 48.86
CA GLU A 280 11.84 -8.80 47.41
C GLU A 280 10.47 -8.50 46.76
N ILE A 281 9.41 -9.18 47.18
CA ILE A 281 8.04 -8.88 46.75
C ILE A 281 7.65 -7.44 47.14
N SER A 282 7.96 -7.01 48.37
CA SER A 282 7.68 -5.65 48.84
C SER A 282 8.42 -4.61 48.01
N ASP A 283 9.70 -4.84 47.70
CA ASP A 283 10.51 -3.91 46.92
C ASP A 283 9.98 -3.77 45.49
N ILE A 284 9.50 -4.88 44.89
CA ILE A 284 8.85 -4.84 43.56
C ILE A 284 7.54 -4.05 43.62
N MET A 285 6.70 -4.27 44.64
CA MET A 285 5.45 -3.52 44.80
C MET A 285 5.69 -2.02 44.99
N ASP A 286 6.68 -1.63 45.78
CA ASP A 286 7.06 -0.23 45.97
C ASP A 286 7.53 0.41 44.64
N ALA A 287 8.28 -0.34 43.82
CA ALA A 287 8.71 0.11 42.50
C ALA A 287 7.53 0.25 41.52
N ILE A 288 6.58 -0.69 41.55
CA ILE A 288 5.34 -0.61 40.77
C ILE A 288 4.55 0.64 41.16
N ASP A 289 4.31 0.87 42.45
CA ASP A 289 3.55 2.02 42.93
C ASP A 289 4.19 3.35 42.50
N ALA A 290 5.53 3.45 42.61
CA ALA A 290 6.26 4.62 42.16
C ALA A 290 6.14 4.84 40.64
N ALA A 291 6.22 3.77 39.85
CA ALA A 291 6.09 3.83 38.40
C ALA A 291 4.65 4.18 37.97
N VAL A 292 3.63 3.64 38.63
CA VAL A 292 2.23 4.02 38.39
C VAL A 292 1.99 5.49 38.73
N GLU A 293 2.55 5.99 39.84
CA GLU A 293 2.44 7.40 40.22
C GLU A 293 3.07 8.32 39.17
N GLU A 294 4.24 7.95 38.63
CA GLU A 294 4.90 8.74 37.59
C GLU A 294 4.15 8.67 36.26
N GLY A 295 3.69 7.47 35.85
CA GLY A 295 2.87 7.28 34.66
C GLY A 295 1.56 8.06 34.71
N ASP A 296 0.91 8.15 35.88
CA ASP A 296 -0.32 8.91 36.08
C ASP A 296 -0.14 10.44 35.87
N LYS A 297 1.10 10.93 35.84
CA LYS A 297 1.40 12.36 35.56
C LYS A 297 1.45 12.67 34.07
N SER A 298 1.48 11.68 33.19
CA SER A 298 1.60 11.86 31.74
C SER A 298 0.32 11.46 30.98
N GLU A 299 -0.07 12.28 30.02
CA GLU A 299 -1.13 11.97 29.05
C GLU A 299 -0.63 11.18 27.83
N LEU A 300 0.69 11.17 27.60
CA LEU A 300 1.34 10.50 26.47
C LEU A 300 2.19 9.34 26.97
N ILE A 301 2.58 8.43 26.07
CA ILE A 301 3.45 7.29 26.37
C ILE A 301 4.69 7.73 27.14
N THR A 302 4.93 7.05 28.26
CA THR A 302 6.19 7.06 29.01
C THR A 302 6.65 5.61 29.27
N GLU A 303 7.86 5.45 29.78
CA GLU A 303 8.38 4.13 30.18
C GLU A 303 7.75 3.60 31.48
N ASP A 304 7.08 4.47 32.25
CA ASP A 304 6.68 4.19 33.62
C ASP A 304 5.63 3.07 33.73
N TYR A 305 4.60 3.07 32.87
CA TYR A 305 3.65 1.96 32.88
C TYR A 305 4.26 0.65 32.39
N GLY A 306 5.24 0.70 31.49
CA GLY A 306 6.00 -0.50 31.10
C GLY A 306 6.74 -1.10 32.30
N ILE A 307 7.42 -0.26 33.10
CA ILE A 307 8.08 -0.67 34.34
C ILE A 307 7.08 -1.30 35.33
N ALA A 308 5.91 -0.70 35.50
CA ALA A 308 4.87 -1.24 36.38
C ALA A 308 4.35 -2.62 35.89
N LEU A 309 4.10 -2.76 34.59
CA LEU A 309 3.65 -4.03 34.00
C LEU A 309 4.70 -5.12 34.12
N ASP A 310 5.97 -4.82 33.87
CA ASP A 310 7.10 -5.75 34.10
C ASP A 310 7.17 -6.22 35.55
N GLY A 311 6.92 -5.32 36.51
CA GLY A 311 6.81 -5.65 37.93
C GLY A 311 5.70 -6.67 38.19
N TYR A 312 4.49 -6.43 37.68
CA TYR A 312 3.38 -7.38 37.83
C TYR A 312 3.64 -8.73 37.15
N ILE A 313 4.22 -8.72 35.95
CA ILE A 313 4.64 -9.93 35.23
C ILE A 313 5.64 -10.73 36.07
N THR A 314 6.60 -10.04 36.70
CA THR A 314 7.58 -10.67 37.60
C THR A 314 6.90 -11.28 38.82
N LEU A 315 5.96 -10.57 39.45
CA LEU A 315 5.20 -11.08 40.60
C LEU A 315 4.39 -12.33 40.26
N ALA A 316 3.71 -12.31 39.11
CA ALA A 316 2.94 -13.43 38.60
C ALA A 316 3.84 -14.63 38.24
N GLY A 317 4.87 -14.41 37.41
CA GLY A 317 5.71 -15.48 36.88
C GLY A 317 6.69 -16.08 37.90
N LYS A 318 7.34 -15.26 38.74
CA LYS A 318 8.35 -15.73 39.70
C LYS A 318 7.74 -16.19 41.02
N TYR A 319 6.67 -15.54 41.48
CA TYR A 319 6.11 -15.80 42.82
C TYR A 319 4.73 -16.46 42.79
N GLY A 320 4.16 -16.70 41.62
CA GLY A 320 2.84 -17.35 41.48
C GLY A 320 1.67 -16.46 41.91
N LEU A 321 1.86 -15.13 41.93
CA LEU A 321 0.86 -14.17 42.41
C LEU A 321 -0.10 -13.67 41.32
N ALA A 322 -0.25 -14.43 40.24
CA ALA A 322 -0.99 -13.99 39.05
C ALA A 322 -2.44 -13.58 39.37
N ASP A 323 -3.16 -14.40 40.14
CA ASP A 323 -4.55 -14.10 40.54
C ASP A 323 -4.63 -12.89 41.47
N ASP A 324 -3.63 -12.68 42.33
CA ASP A 324 -3.60 -11.59 43.31
C ASP A 324 -3.35 -10.22 42.65
N VAL A 325 -2.55 -10.19 41.59
CA VAL A 325 -2.16 -8.93 40.92
C VAL A 325 -2.96 -8.64 39.64
N SER A 326 -3.81 -9.56 39.19
CA SER A 326 -4.50 -9.46 37.90
C SER A 326 -5.34 -8.19 37.76
N LYS A 327 -6.01 -7.78 38.84
CA LYS A 327 -6.88 -6.61 38.80
C LYS A 327 -6.06 -5.33 38.59
N GLU A 328 -5.04 -5.13 39.41
CA GLU A 328 -4.19 -3.94 39.40
C GLU A 328 -3.36 -3.88 38.10
N ALA A 329 -2.84 -5.02 37.64
CA ALA A 329 -2.14 -5.11 36.36
C ALA A 329 -3.06 -4.75 35.18
N SER A 330 -4.32 -5.21 35.19
CA SER A 330 -5.31 -4.85 34.17
C SER A 330 -5.65 -3.36 34.19
N GLU A 331 -5.76 -2.73 35.38
CA GLU A 331 -6.00 -1.29 35.51
C GLU A 331 -4.82 -0.47 34.94
N VAL A 332 -3.58 -0.90 35.18
CA VAL A 332 -2.38 -0.26 34.61
C VAL A 332 -2.30 -0.45 33.10
N PHE A 333 -2.61 -1.66 32.60
CA PHE A 333 -2.65 -1.91 31.16
C PHE A 333 -3.64 -0.99 30.44
N GLU A 334 -4.85 -0.80 31.00
CA GLU A 334 -5.85 0.11 30.43
C GLU A 334 -5.36 1.58 30.41
N LYS A 335 -4.66 2.02 31.47
CA LYS A 335 -4.04 3.36 31.51
C LYS A 335 -2.95 3.51 30.45
N TYR A 336 -2.11 2.49 30.28
CA TYR A 336 -1.07 2.51 29.26
C TYR A 336 -1.67 2.54 27.85
N ALA A 337 -2.70 1.74 27.59
CA ALA A 337 -3.42 1.76 26.33
C ALA A 337 -4.03 3.13 26.02
N LYS A 338 -4.49 3.89 27.03
CA LYS A 338 -4.95 5.28 26.84
C LYS A 338 -3.81 6.21 26.43
N GLN A 339 -2.63 6.09 27.04
CA GLN A 339 -1.45 6.86 26.63
C GLN A 339 -1.03 6.51 25.19
N VAL A 340 -1.05 5.23 24.82
CA VAL A 340 -0.76 4.78 23.45
C VAL A 340 -1.68 5.45 22.44
N ARG A 341 -3.00 5.40 22.68
CA ARG A 341 -3.99 6.06 21.82
C ARG A 341 -3.80 7.56 21.74
N ALA A 342 -3.52 8.23 22.86
CA ALA A 342 -3.28 9.67 22.89
C ALA A 342 -2.04 10.07 22.08
N SER A 343 -0.95 9.29 22.19
CA SER A 343 0.26 9.47 21.39
C SER A 343 -0.02 9.28 19.89
N ILE A 344 -0.72 8.22 19.50
CA ILE A 344 -1.06 7.95 18.10
C ILE A 344 -1.98 9.05 17.54
N ALA A 345 -2.98 9.50 18.31
CA ALA A 345 -3.86 10.60 17.89
C ALA A 345 -3.10 11.91 17.62
N LEU A 346 -1.98 12.16 18.31
CA LEU A 346 -1.11 13.31 18.03
C LEU A 346 -0.36 13.15 16.69
N LEU A 347 0.08 11.93 16.38
CA LEU A 347 0.71 11.60 15.09
C LEU A 347 -0.29 11.74 13.93
N ASP A 348 -1.53 11.33 14.15
CA ASP A 348 -2.61 11.38 13.15
C ASP A 348 -2.96 12.81 12.69
N GLY A 349 -2.66 13.82 13.50
CA GLY A 349 -2.83 15.23 13.14
C GLY A 349 -1.79 15.77 12.15
N GLN A 350 -0.79 14.97 11.75
CA GLN A 350 0.32 15.38 10.90
C GLN A 350 0.16 14.92 9.45
N LYS A 351 0.94 15.50 8.53
CA LYS A 351 0.99 15.01 7.13
C LYS A 351 1.45 13.56 7.13
N VAL A 352 0.70 12.70 6.42
CA VAL A 352 0.99 11.27 6.32
C VAL A 352 2.46 11.05 5.90
N SER A 353 3.13 10.13 6.59
CA SER A 353 4.46 9.67 6.21
C SER A 353 4.77 8.28 6.76
N SER A 354 5.75 7.60 6.16
CA SER A 354 6.21 6.27 6.55
C SER A 354 6.73 6.25 7.99
N GLY A 355 7.45 7.32 8.39
CA GLY A 355 7.91 7.50 9.75
C GLY A 355 6.78 7.51 10.78
N LEU A 356 5.63 8.11 10.46
CA LEU A 356 4.47 8.10 11.37
C LEU A 356 3.81 6.72 11.44
N TYR A 357 3.75 5.99 10.33
CA TYR A 357 3.25 4.61 10.32
C TYR A 357 4.13 3.74 11.22
N ILE A 358 5.45 3.77 11.00
CA ILE A 358 6.43 3.00 11.78
C ILE A 358 6.33 3.35 13.26
N GLN A 359 6.28 4.64 13.59
CA GLN A 359 6.16 5.08 14.97
C GLN A 359 4.86 4.59 15.64
N SER A 360 3.72 4.68 14.94
CA SER A 360 2.43 4.20 15.46
C SER A 360 2.45 2.68 15.64
N ARG A 361 3.04 1.94 14.70
CA ARG A 361 3.19 0.49 14.77
C ARG A 361 4.05 0.07 15.96
N MET A 362 5.16 0.77 16.20
CA MET A 362 6.03 0.54 17.36
C MET A 362 5.28 0.71 18.69
N TYR A 363 4.41 1.73 18.80
CA TYR A 363 3.61 1.93 20.02
C TYR A 363 2.60 0.80 20.25
N TYR A 364 1.96 0.30 19.20
CA TYR A 364 1.07 -0.87 19.31
C TYR A 364 1.86 -2.15 19.64
N ASP A 365 2.97 -2.40 18.95
CA ASP A 365 3.77 -3.62 19.16
C ASP A 365 4.34 -3.68 20.58
N GLU A 366 4.72 -2.55 21.17
CA GLU A 366 5.21 -2.47 22.56
C GLU A 366 4.13 -2.91 23.56
N ILE A 367 2.94 -2.30 23.51
CA ILE A 367 1.85 -2.67 24.44
C ILE A 367 1.31 -4.08 24.21
N LEU A 368 1.29 -4.55 22.95
CA LEU A 368 0.93 -5.93 22.64
C LEU A 368 1.96 -6.93 23.16
N GLY A 369 3.24 -6.56 23.18
CA GLY A 369 4.29 -7.35 23.84
C GLY A 369 4.03 -7.56 25.33
N TYR A 370 3.54 -6.53 26.04
CA TYR A 370 3.11 -6.68 27.43
C TYR A 370 1.85 -7.54 27.56
N ALA A 371 0.87 -7.40 26.65
CA ALA A 371 -0.33 -8.22 26.63
C ALA A 371 0.01 -9.73 26.52
N ASP A 372 0.95 -10.08 25.65
CA ASP A 372 1.45 -11.45 25.49
C ASP A 372 2.21 -11.92 26.74
N ALA A 373 3.08 -11.06 27.31
CA ALA A 373 3.85 -11.40 28.50
C ALA A 373 2.94 -11.61 29.74
N MET A 374 1.93 -10.77 29.93
CA MET A 374 0.93 -10.90 30.98
C MET A 374 0.13 -12.21 30.82
N THR A 375 -0.31 -12.52 29.60
CA THR A 375 -1.01 -13.78 29.31
C THR A 375 -0.14 -15.00 29.65
N ASN A 376 1.13 -14.98 29.24
CA ASN A 376 2.08 -16.05 29.52
C ASN A 376 2.39 -16.21 31.02
N ALA A 377 2.35 -15.12 31.77
CA ALA A 377 2.50 -15.13 33.23
C ALA A 377 1.21 -15.54 33.98
N GLY A 378 0.11 -15.84 33.26
CA GLY A 378 -1.17 -16.23 33.84
C GLY A 378 -2.00 -15.07 34.39
N ILE A 379 -1.61 -13.82 34.11
CA ILE A 379 -2.34 -12.62 34.52
C ILE A 379 -3.61 -12.49 33.68
N LYS A 380 -4.76 -12.30 34.33
CA LYS A 380 -6.05 -12.10 33.68
C LYS A 380 -6.31 -10.61 33.50
N PHE A 381 -6.50 -10.16 32.27
CA PHE A 381 -6.76 -8.76 31.94
C PHE A 381 -7.67 -8.65 30.70
N ASP A 382 -8.18 -7.44 30.47
CA ASP A 382 -8.88 -7.05 29.23
C ASP A 382 -7.88 -6.28 28.34
N ASP A 383 -7.70 -6.71 27.09
CA ASP A 383 -6.80 -6.04 26.13
C ASP A 383 -7.34 -4.67 25.67
N CYS A 384 -8.55 -4.32 26.11
CA CYS A 384 -9.27 -3.09 25.82
C CYS A 384 -9.40 -2.78 24.33
N GLY A 385 -9.35 -3.80 23.46
CA GLY A 385 -9.44 -3.66 22.00
C GLY A 385 -8.16 -3.19 21.31
N ILE A 386 -7.03 -3.09 22.02
CA ILE A 386 -5.79 -2.55 21.46
C ILE A 386 -5.25 -3.39 20.29
N ALA A 387 -5.42 -4.72 20.34
CA ALA A 387 -5.03 -5.61 19.25
C ALA A 387 -5.84 -5.35 17.98
N ALA A 388 -7.16 -5.19 18.12
CA ALA A 388 -8.03 -4.86 16.99
C ALA A 388 -7.69 -3.49 16.39
N GLU A 389 -7.33 -2.50 17.21
CA GLU A 389 -6.89 -1.19 16.74
C GLU A 389 -5.56 -1.29 15.96
N ALA A 390 -4.59 -2.07 16.46
CA ALA A 390 -3.32 -2.31 15.79
C ALA A 390 -3.48 -2.98 14.42
N ASP A 391 -4.42 -3.91 14.31
CA ASP A 391 -4.74 -4.60 13.05
C ASP A 391 -5.31 -3.65 11.99
N THR A 392 -6.05 -2.61 12.41
CA THR A 392 -6.62 -1.60 11.50
C THR A 392 -5.62 -0.54 11.02
N LEU A 393 -4.38 -0.55 11.54
CA LEU A 393 -3.39 0.49 11.24
C LEU A 393 -3.01 0.53 9.76
N ILE A 394 -2.86 -0.64 9.13
CA ILE A 394 -2.53 -0.76 7.70
C ILE A 394 -3.61 -0.08 6.86
N ASP A 395 -4.87 -0.40 7.10
CA ASP A 395 -6.01 0.19 6.38
C ASP A 395 -6.10 1.70 6.63
N THR A 396 -5.89 2.14 7.86
CA THR A 396 -5.89 3.56 8.23
C THR A 396 -4.85 4.34 7.44
N TYR A 397 -3.61 3.84 7.35
CA TYR A 397 -2.55 4.52 6.61
C TYR A 397 -2.73 4.43 5.11
N ARG A 398 -3.19 3.28 4.60
CA ARG A 398 -3.58 3.10 3.20
C ARG A 398 -4.58 4.18 2.78
N GLU A 399 -5.63 4.42 3.57
CA GLU A 399 -6.61 5.47 3.30
C GLU A 399 -5.99 6.87 3.33
N LYS A 400 -5.15 7.17 4.34
CA LYS A 400 -4.46 8.47 4.43
C LYS A 400 -3.62 8.76 3.18
N TYR A 401 -2.87 7.79 2.66
CA TYR A 401 -2.09 7.98 1.43
C TYR A 401 -2.96 8.13 0.19
N ILE A 402 -4.03 7.33 0.04
CA ILE A 402 -5.01 7.47 -1.04
C ILE A 402 -5.61 8.87 -1.03
N PHE A 403 -6.02 9.38 0.13
CA PHE A 403 -6.59 10.72 0.23
C PHE A 403 -5.57 11.82 -0.02
N ALA A 404 -4.32 11.65 0.44
CA ALA A 404 -3.26 12.62 0.18
C ALA A 404 -3.01 12.82 -1.33
N ILE A 405 -2.95 11.74 -2.11
CA ILE A 405 -2.76 11.86 -3.57
C ILE A 405 -4.03 12.36 -4.27
N ASN A 406 -5.21 11.92 -3.84
CA ASN A 406 -6.48 12.41 -4.37
C ASN A 406 -6.60 13.95 -4.20
N GLU A 407 -6.24 14.46 -3.03
CA GLU A 407 -6.24 15.90 -2.75
C GLU A 407 -5.29 16.66 -3.69
N ILE A 408 -4.10 16.13 -3.96
CA ILE A 408 -3.14 16.74 -4.89
C ILE A 408 -3.72 16.83 -6.29
N THR A 409 -4.36 15.77 -6.78
CA THR A 409 -4.94 15.76 -8.13
C THR A 409 -6.10 16.74 -8.32
N ALA A 410 -6.70 17.24 -7.23
CA ALA A 410 -7.76 18.24 -7.26
C ALA A 410 -7.25 19.70 -7.28
N ARG A 411 -5.94 19.93 -7.10
CA ARG A 411 -5.35 21.28 -7.09
C ARG A 411 -5.19 21.81 -8.51
N GLU A 412 -5.43 23.11 -8.70
CA GLU A 412 -5.27 23.79 -10.01
C GLU A 412 -3.84 23.65 -10.56
N ASN A 413 -2.84 23.78 -9.67
CA ASN A 413 -1.44 23.52 -9.95
C ASN A 413 -0.94 22.49 -8.95
N TRP A 414 -0.67 21.27 -9.42
CA TRP A 414 -0.23 20.17 -8.59
C TRP A 414 1.22 19.80 -8.91
N SER A 415 1.98 19.46 -7.87
CA SER A 415 3.41 19.12 -8.02
C SER A 415 3.57 17.63 -8.33
N ARG A 416 4.22 17.35 -9.47
CA ARG A 416 4.56 15.97 -9.89
C ARG A 416 5.58 15.33 -8.94
N ASP A 417 6.47 16.12 -8.33
CA ASP A 417 7.40 15.62 -7.32
C ASP A 417 6.67 15.28 -6.03
N GLU A 418 5.75 16.14 -5.57
CA GLU A 418 4.98 15.89 -4.34
C GLU A 418 4.13 14.61 -4.47
N ALA A 419 3.50 14.42 -5.63
CA ALA A 419 2.74 13.20 -5.94
C ALA A 419 3.63 11.95 -5.89
N TRP A 420 4.82 12.02 -6.47
CA TRP A 420 5.79 10.93 -6.44
C TRP A 420 6.31 10.65 -5.03
N GLU A 421 6.73 11.68 -4.30
CA GLU A 421 7.25 11.58 -2.94
C GLU A 421 6.24 10.91 -2.00
N ILE A 422 4.95 11.24 -2.10
CA ILE A 422 3.89 10.62 -1.28
C ILE A 422 3.76 9.13 -1.57
N MET A 423 3.74 8.75 -2.85
CA MET A 423 3.55 7.35 -3.22
C MET A 423 4.82 6.52 -3.02
N GLU A 424 6.00 7.10 -3.22
CA GLU A 424 7.28 6.48 -2.93
C GLU A 424 7.45 6.26 -1.42
N ASP A 425 7.08 7.24 -0.60
CA ASP A 425 7.07 7.12 0.85
C ASP A 425 6.11 6.01 1.32
N ALA A 426 4.90 5.91 0.74
CA ALA A 426 4.00 4.79 1.01
C ALA A 426 4.59 3.43 0.60
N ALA A 427 5.25 3.37 -0.56
CA ALA A 427 5.88 2.17 -1.09
C ALA A 427 7.13 1.76 -0.32
N SER A 428 7.72 2.66 0.47
CA SER A 428 8.87 2.37 1.34
C SER A 428 8.51 1.56 2.59
N ILE A 429 7.21 1.44 2.90
CA ILE A 429 6.72 0.67 4.04
C ILE A 429 6.64 -0.81 3.63
N THR A 430 7.65 -1.57 4.04
CA THR A 430 7.81 -2.99 3.72
C THR A 430 7.91 -3.87 4.96
N ASP A 431 7.61 -5.16 4.80
CA ASP A 431 7.95 -6.19 5.77
C ASP A 431 9.46 -6.50 5.75
N ASP A 432 9.91 -7.41 6.63
CA ASP A 432 11.31 -7.84 6.71
C ASP A 432 11.81 -8.54 5.44
N ALA A 433 10.90 -9.05 4.60
CA ALA A 433 11.21 -9.68 3.32
C ALA A 433 11.23 -8.67 2.15
N GLY A 434 10.89 -7.40 2.41
CA GLY A 434 10.85 -6.33 1.42
C GLY A 434 9.53 -6.24 0.64
N HIS A 435 8.49 -6.97 1.03
CA HIS A 435 7.16 -6.85 0.41
C HIS A 435 6.44 -5.62 0.96
N ARG A 436 5.74 -4.88 0.09
CA ARG A 436 5.00 -3.69 0.50
C ARG A 436 3.79 -4.07 1.35
N ILE A 437 3.63 -3.35 2.47
CA ILE A 437 2.59 -3.64 3.46
C ILE A 437 1.27 -2.94 3.13
N LEU A 438 1.34 -1.69 2.65
CA LEU A 438 0.13 -0.88 2.46
C LEU A 438 -0.72 -1.29 1.26
N PHE A 439 -0.22 -2.18 0.41
CA PHE A 439 -0.94 -2.65 -0.77
C PHE A 439 -0.46 -4.00 -1.28
N ASN A 440 -1.37 -4.72 -1.94
CA ASN A 440 -1.08 -6.04 -2.48
C ASN A 440 -0.35 -5.91 -3.82
N GLU A 441 0.87 -6.46 -3.90
CA GLU A 441 1.66 -6.43 -5.15
C GLU A 441 1.13 -7.39 -6.21
N ASP A 442 0.43 -8.45 -5.79
CA ASP A 442 -0.18 -9.44 -6.68
C ASP A 442 -1.53 -8.98 -7.26
N ASP A 443 -2.11 -7.92 -6.70
CA ASP A 443 -3.30 -7.27 -7.24
C ASP A 443 -2.89 -6.08 -8.12
N PRO A 444 -2.90 -6.24 -9.46
CA PRO A 444 -2.49 -5.16 -10.35
C PRO A 444 -3.49 -3.98 -10.32
N ASP A 445 -4.71 -4.18 -9.84
CA ASP A 445 -5.75 -3.16 -9.70
C ASP A 445 -5.89 -2.61 -8.28
N ASP A 446 -4.92 -2.93 -7.40
CA ASP A 446 -4.84 -2.33 -6.07
C ASP A 446 -4.82 -0.79 -6.16
N PRO A 447 -5.74 -0.07 -5.48
CA PRO A 447 -5.84 1.39 -5.54
C PRO A 447 -4.55 2.15 -5.26
N MET A 448 -3.69 1.65 -4.38
CA MET A 448 -2.40 2.25 -4.04
C MET A 448 -1.37 1.99 -5.13
N ARG A 449 -1.31 0.76 -5.67
CA ARG A 449 -0.45 0.43 -6.81
C ARG A 449 -0.76 1.33 -8.00
N LEU A 450 -2.05 1.47 -8.34
CA LEU A 450 -2.50 2.31 -9.45
C LEU A 450 -2.06 3.77 -9.30
N ARG A 451 -2.13 4.32 -8.08
CA ARG A 451 -1.66 5.69 -7.77
C ARG A 451 -0.14 5.82 -7.86
N LEU A 452 0.59 4.81 -7.39
CA LEU A 452 2.05 4.77 -7.45
C LEU A 452 2.54 4.80 -8.90
N ILE A 453 1.99 3.94 -9.76
CA ILE A 453 2.40 3.88 -11.16
C ILE A 453 1.97 5.11 -11.95
N TYR A 454 0.86 5.75 -11.57
CA TYR A 454 0.45 7.03 -12.13
C TYR A 454 1.42 8.15 -11.74
N ALA A 455 1.80 8.23 -10.46
CA ALA A 455 2.81 9.19 -9.99
C ALA A 455 4.17 8.95 -10.67
N LEU A 456 4.58 7.70 -10.87
CA LEU A 456 5.80 7.34 -11.61
C LEU A 456 5.78 7.88 -13.05
N ALA A 457 4.65 7.73 -13.74
CA ALA A 457 4.51 8.24 -15.11
C ALA A 457 4.72 9.76 -15.15
N TRP A 458 4.06 10.51 -14.28
CA TRP A 458 4.22 11.96 -14.20
C TRP A 458 5.61 12.42 -13.78
N LYS A 459 6.23 11.71 -12.83
CA LYS A 459 7.61 11.96 -12.43
C LYS A 459 8.56 11.74 -13.62
N THR A 460 8.36 10.66 -14.36
CA THR A 460 9.13 10.36 -15.57
C THR A 460 9.02 11.47 -16.61
N ARG A 461 7.81 11.98 -16.88
CA ARG A 461 7.63 13.13 -17.78
C ARG A 461 8.44 14.35 -17.33
N LYS A 462 8.35 14.69 -16.04
CA LYS A 462 9.08 15.83 -15.47
C LYS A 462 10.60 15.68 -15.61
N ASP A 463 11.12 14.49 -15.34
CA ASP A 463 12.55 14.20 -15.42
C ASP A 463 13.05 14.32 -16.86
N ILE A 464 12.27 13.83 -17.83
CA ILE A 464 12.56 13.97 -19.26
C ILE A 464 12.53 15.44 -19.69
N GLU A 465 11.47 16.17 -19.35
CA GLU A 465 11.33 17.60 -19.67
C GLU A 465 12.51 18.40 -19.12
N THR A 466 12.90 18.13 -17.87
CA THR A 466 14.02 18.79 -17.19
C THR A 466 15.36 18.42 -17.84
N GLY A 467 15.60 17.13 -18.10
CA GLY A 467 16.83 16.65 -18.73
C GLY A 467 17.03 17.19 -20.14
N ILE A 468 15.97 17.30 -20.93
CA ILE A 468 16.03 17.92 -22.27
C ILE A 468 16.29 19.42 -22.14
N ALA A 469 15.62 20.11 -21.22
CA ALA A 469 15.79 21.55 -21.01
C ALA A 469 17.19 21.92 -20.50
N SER A 470 17.80 21.07 -19.67
CA SER A 470 19.19 21.22 -19.20
C SER A 470 20.23 20.82 -20.25
N GLY A 471 19.82 20.05 -21.27
CA GLY A 471 20.69 19.46 -22.28
C GLY A 471 21.43 18.20 -21.81
N GLU A 472 21.04 17.63 -20.66
CA GLU A 472 21.57 16.37 -20.12
C GLU A 472 20.94 15.14 -20.77
N MET A 473 19.80 15.30 -21.45
CA MET A 473 19.06 14.22 -22.12
C MET A 473 18.77 14.57 -23.58
N THR A 474 19.03 13.63 -24.49
CA THR A 474 18.60 13.71 -25.89
C THR A 474 17.15 13.23 -26.07
N TYR A 475 16.58 13.40 -27.26
CA TYR A 475 15.25 12.86 -27.54
C TYR A 475 15.25 11.32 -27.60
N GLU A 476 16.36 10.73 -28.02
CA GLU A 476 16.58 9.28 -27.99
C GLU A 476 16.68 8.76 -26.55
N ASP A 477 17.42 9.44 -25.67
CA ASP A 477 17.50 9.10 -24.24
C ASP A 477 16.13 9.22 -23.55
N ALA A 478 15.33 10.22 -23.94
CA ALA A 478 13.96 10.39 -23.44
C ALA A 478 13.07 9.19 -23.80
N LEU A 479 13.17 8.70 -25.03
CA LEU A 479 12.45 7.50 -25.46
C LEU A 479 12.96 6.24 -24.74
N ASP A 480 14.27 6.10 -24.50
CA ASP A 480 14.83 5.00 -23.71
C ASP A 480 14.27 5.02 -22.28
N ARG A 481 14.16 6.23 -21.71
CA ARG A 481 13.54 6.42 -20.39
C ARG A 481 12.07 6.03 -20.40
N ILE A 482 11.29 6.45 -21.40
CA ILE A 482 9.88 6.06 -21.55
C ILE A 482 9.76 4.53 -21.65
N ASP A 483 10.51 3.90 -22.55
CA ASP A 483 10.46 2.44 -22.76
C ASP A 483 10.80 1.65 -21.50
N SER A 484 11.72 2.17 -20.69
CA SER A 484 12.13 1.53 -19.43
C SER A 484 11.00 1.44 -18.39
N VAL A 485 9.99 2.32 -18.46
CA VAL A 485 8.90 2.36 -17.47
C VAL A 485 7.54 2.01 -18.04
N LEU A 486 7.38 1.88 -19.36
CA LEU A 486 6.06 1.67 -19.99
C LEU A 486 5.34 0.44 -19.43
N ARG A 487 6.03 -0.70 -19.30
CA ARG A 487 5.42 -1.92 -18.76
C ARG A 487 4.98 -1.72 -17.30
N ASP A 488 5.85 -1.12 -16.49
CA ASP A 488 5.62 -0.95 -15.05
C ASP A 488 4.55 0.10 -14.75
N THR A 489 4.29 0.99 -15.71
CA THR A 489 3.25 2.02 -15.64
C THR A 489 1.95 1.63 -16.33
N ASP A 490 1.73 0.33 -16.59
CA ASP A 490 0.58 -0.20 -17.31
C ASP A 490 0.35 0.53 -18.65
N TYR A 491 1.44 0.78 -19.37
CA TYR A 491 1.48 1.51 -20.66
C TYR A 491 0.83 2.89 -20.61
N ASN A 492 1.02 3.62 -19.50
CA ASN A 492 0.39 4.90 -19.25
C ASN A 492 0.22 5.78 -20.52
N LEU A 493 -1.04 6.10 -20.82
CA LEU A 493 -1.47 6.80 -22.03
C LEU A 493 -0.65 8.06 -22.34
N MET A 494 -0.24 8.79 -21.30
CA MET A 494 0.51 10.03 -21.48
C MET A 494 1.96 9.77 -21.91
N LEU A 495 2.59 8.72 -21.38
CA LEU A 495 3.91 8.29 -21.81
C LEU A 495 3.89 7.76 -23.25
N LEU A 496 2.80 7.09 -23.66
CA LEU A 496 2.60 6.73 -25.07
C LEU A 496 2.52 7.97 -25.96
N HIS A 497 1.77 8.99 -25.54
CA HIS A 497 1.68 10.26 -26.24
C HIS A 497 3.04 10.97 -26.35
N ASP A 498 3.78 11.05 -25.24
CA ASP A 498 5.11 11.65 -25.23
C ASP A 498 6.10 10.85 -26.10
N GLY A 499 5.98 9.52 -26.13
CA GLY A 499 6.76 8.66 -27.03
C GLY A 499 6.53 8.98 -28.52
N ILE A 500 5.28 9.24 -28.91
CA ILE A 500 4.96 9.72 -30.27
C ILE A 500 5.70 11.04 -30.56
N TYR A 501 5.63 11.98 -29.63
CA TYR A 501 6.26 13.29 -29.77
C TYR A 501 7.78 13.19 -29.89
N TYR A 502 8.43 12.43 -29.01
CA TYR A 502 9.89 12.30 -29.01
C TYR A 502 10.40 11.47 -30.19
N CYS A 503 9.64 10.50 -30.70
CA CYS A 503 9.97 9.84 -31.97
C CYS A 503 10.02 10.84 -33.14
N ASP A 504 9.05 11.74 -33.26
CA ASP A 504 9.07 12.79 -34.30
C ASP A 504 10.30 13.70 -34.18
N LYS A 505 10.64 14.11 -32.94
CA LYS A 505 11.83 14.94 -32.68
C LYS A 505 13.14 14.22 -32.99
N ALA A 506 13.24 12.94 -32.65
CA ALA A 506 14.39 12.09 -32.93
C ALA A 506 14.43 11.58 -34.39
N LYS A 507 13.36 11.80 -35.17
CA LYS A 507 13.17 11.24 -36.53
C LYS A 507 13.21 9.70 -36.54
N ILE A 508 12.64 9.10 -35.49
CA ILE A 508 12.41 7.66 -35.33
C ILE A 508 10.96 7.35 -35.69
N ASP A 509 10.68 6.12 -36.16
CA ASP A 509 9.31 5.69 -36.46
C ASP A 509 8.45 5.69 -35.19
N SER A 510 7.37 6.48 -35.18
CA SER A 510 6.43 6.58 -34.06
C SER A 510 5.30 5.55 -34.12
N ALA A 511 5.23 4.71 -35.17
CA ALA A 511 4.16 3.75 -35.37
C ALA A 511 3.89 2.83 -34.15
N PRO A 512 4.90 2.31 -33.43
CA PRO A 512 4.65 1.48 -32.24
C PRO A 512 3.86 2.21 -31.15
N TYR A 513 4.23 3.44 -30.80
CA TYR A 513 3.50 4.23 -29.80
C TYR A 513 2.14 4.69 -30.33
N MET A 514 2.04 5.11 -31.60
CA MET A 514 0.79 5.52 -32.22
C MET A 514 -0.27 4.41 -32.19
N VAL A 515 0.13 3.17 -32.49
CA VAL A 515 -0.79 2.02 -32.44
C VAL A 515 -1.24 1.75 -31.01
N ALA A 516 -0.29 1.73 -30.06
CA ALA A 516 -0.60 1.54 -28.64
C ALA A 516 -1.60 2.61 -28.13
N PHE A 517 -1.28 3.89 -28.33
CA PHE A 517 -2.10 5.02 -27.90
C PHE A 517 -3.53 4.98 -28.45
N ASN A 518 -3.68 4.73 -29.76
CA ASN A 518 -4.99 4.69 -30.39
C ASN A 518 -5.82 3.50 -29.91
N ASN A 519 -5.18 2.35 -29.71
CA ASN A 519 -5.84 1.16 -29.19
C ASN A 519 -6.38 1.37 -27.77
N GLU A 520 -5.62 2.05 -26.90
CA GLU A 520 -6.07 2.37 -25.55
C GLU A 520 -7.29 3.30 -25.57
N ILE A 521 -7.24 4.40 -26.33
CA ILE A 521 -8.37 5.35 -26.43
C ILE A 521 -9.62 4.66 -26.99
N GLU A 522 -9.47 3.82 -28.02
CA GLU A 522 -10.59 3.06 -28.58
C GLU A 522 -11.21 2.14 -27.51
N LYS A 523 -10.39 1.47 -26.70
CA LYS A 523 -10.89 0.55 -25.67
C LYS A 523 -11.47 1.23 -24.45
N MET A 524 -10.91 2.35 -24.01
CA MET A 524 -11.54 3.19 -22.98
C MET A 524 -12.92 3.68 -23.44
N GLN A 525 -13.07 4.08 -24.70
CA GLN A 525 -14.38 4.46 -25.25
C GLN A 525 -15.33 3.26 -25.35
N GLU A 526 -14.85 2.10 -25.79
CA GLU A 526 -15.67 0.89 -25.98
C GLU A 526 -16.18 0.31 -24.66
N PHE A 527 -15.30 0.17 -23.66
CA PHE A 527 -15.61 -0.48 -22.39
C PHE A 527 -16.18 0.49 -21.36
N ASP A 528 -15.60 1.70 -21.25
CA ASP A 528 -15.91 2.63 -20.16
C ASP A 528 -16.75 3.83 -20.64
N GLY A 529 -16.92 4.03 -21.95
CA GLY A 529 -17.59 5.20 -22.51
C GLY A 529 -16.80 6.50 -22.35
N VAL A 530 -15.53 6.43 -21.93
CA VAL A 530 -14.66 7.58 -21.69
C VAL A 530 -13.97 8.01 -22.97
N ILE A 531 -14.01 9.30 -23.29
CA ILE A 531 -13.35 9.88 -24.45
C ILE A 531 -12.21 10.77 -23.98
N VAL A 532 -10.97 10.33 -24.19
CA VAL A 532 -9.78 11.15 -23.90
C VAL A 532 -9.48 12.05 -25.09
N ILE A 533 -9.26 13.34 -24.84
CA ILE A 533 -8.99 14.35 -25.86
C ILE A 533 -7.68 15.10 -25.58
N LEU A 534 -7.08 15.64 -26.65
CA LEU A 534 -5.83 16.43 -26.57
C LEU A 534 -6.07 17.95 -26.53
N ASP A 535 -7.27 18.41 -26.89
CA ASP A 535 -7.60 19.84 -26.95
C ASP A 535 -8.37 20.25 -25.68
N PRO A 536 -7.73 20.94 -24.72
CA PRO A 536 -8.36 21.30 -23.45
C PRO A 536 -9.63 22.15 -23.64
N LYS A 537 -9.75 22.90 -24.74
CA LYS A 537 -10.92 23.76 -25.02
C LYS A 537 -12.17 22.95 -25.36
N LYS A 538 -12.04 21.66 -25.64
CA LYS A 538 -13.14 20.74 -25.94
C LYS A 538 -13.50 19.85 -24.75
N ALA A 539 -12.85 20.04 -23.60
CA ALA A 539 -13.09 19.21 -22.43
C ALA A 539 -14.47 19.47 -21.83
N ASP A 540 -15.14 18.40 -21.43
CA ASP A 540 -16.41 18.41 -20.71
C ASP A 540 -16.50 17.18 -19.79
N GLU A 541 -17.67 16.92 -19.22
CA GLU A 541 -17.87 15.81 -18.27
C GLU A 541 -17.62 14.41 -18.89
N THR A 542 -17.67 14.29 -20.22
CA THR A 542 -17.51 13.03 -20.98
C THR A 542 -16.28 13.02 -21.89
N HIS A 543 -15.74 14.20 -22.22
CA HIS A 543 -14.52 14.41 -22.98
C HIS A 543 -13.42 14.88 -22.03
N ILE A 544 -12.61 13.95 -21.57
CA ILE A 544 -11.58 14.21 -20.55
C ILE A 544 -10.29 14.65 -21.24
N GLU A 545 -9.75 15.80 -20.84
CA GLU A 545 -8.44 16.23 -21.31
C GLU A 545 -7.35 15.30 -20.78
N MET A 546 -6.39 14.94 -21.63
CA MET A 546 -5.40 13.89 -21.34
C MET A 546 -4.52 14.18 -20.12
N ASN A 547 -4.07 15.41 -19.90
CA ASN A 547 -3.30 15.78 -18.69
C ASN A 547 -4.17 15.83 -17.43
N HIS A 548 -5.48 15.77 -17.57
CA HIS A 548 -6.43 15.62 -16.48
C HIS A 548 -7.01 14.20 -16.40
N PHE A 549 -6.56 13.25 -17.23
CA PHE A 549 -7.07 11.89 -17.22
C PHE A 549 -6.46 11.04 -16.09
N TRP A 550 -7.31 10.55 -15.19
CA TRP A 550 -6.89 9.83 -13.99
C TRP A 550 -7.03 8.31 -14.17
N ILE A 551 -6.09 7.69 -14.89
CA ILE A 551 -6.14 6.23 -15.18
C ILE A 551 -6.19 5.34 -13.91
N PHE A 552 -5.69 5.85 -12.77
CA PHE A 552 -5.75 5.15 -11.48
C PHE A 552 -7.16 5.13 -10.87
N ASN A 553 -8.05 6.02 -11.33
CA ASN A 553 -9.39 6.17 -10.79
C ASN A 553 -10.30 5.10 -11.39
N ASP A 554 -10.71 4.14 -10.56
CA ASP A 554 -11.63 3.09 -11.01
C ASP A 554 -13.06 3.61 -11.07
N ILE A 555 -13.67 3.58 -12.26
CA ILE A 555 -15.06 3.99 -12.50
C ILE A 555 -15.97 2.79 -12.82
N GLY A 556 -15.44 1.56 -12.76
CA GLY A 556 -16.17 0.35 -13.08
C GLY A 556 -17.12 -0.11 -11.96
N ASP A 557 -17.98 -1.07 -12.32
CA ASP A 557 -18.86 -1.75 -11.37
C ASP A 557 -18.02 -2.50 -10.31
N GLY A 558 -18.18 -2.14 -9.04
CA GLY A 558 -17.43 -2.73 -7.93
C GLY A 558 -16.24 -1.88 -7.42
N ALA A 559 -15.95 -0.75 -8.07
CA ALA A 559 -15.01 0.22 -7.54
C ALA A 559 -15.43 0.69 -6.13
N ASN A 560 -14.46 0.88 -5.22
CA ASN A 560 -14.73 1.47 -3.92
C ASN A 560 -15.03 2.97 -4.07
N PRO A 561 -16.28 3.43 -3.82
CA PRO A 561 -16.63 4.83 -4.02
C PRO A 561 -15.84 5.79 -3.12
N ALA A 562 -15.33 5.30 -1.97
CA ALA A 562 -14.50 6.10 -1.08
C ALA A 562 -13.16 6.49 -1.72
N TYR A 563 -12.64 5.70 -2.65
CA TYR A 563 -11.35 5.95 -3.31
C TYR A 563 -11.48 6.71 -4.62
N GLN A 564 -12.70 6.94 -5.11
CA GLN A 564 -12.93 7.62 -6.37
C GLN A 564 -12.65 9.12 -6.25
N VAL A 565 -11.91 9.66 -7.22
CA VAL A 565 -11.72 11.11 -7.40
C VAL A 565 -12.76 11.72 -8.34
N SER A 566 -13.37 10.89 -9.19
CA SER A 566 -14.45 11.27 -10.10
C SER A 566 -15.27 10.04 -10.49
N TYR A 567 -16.53 10.26 -10.89
CA TYR A 567 -17.39 9.21 -11.43
C TYR A 567 -17.31 9.09 -12.96
N THR A 568 -16.69 10.05 -13.65
CA THR A 568 -16.60 10.09 -15.12
C THR A 568 -15.18 10.21 -15.67
N ASN A 569 -14.22 10.55 -14.83
CA ASN A 569 -12.81 10.69 -15.20
C ASN A 569 -11.99 9.53 -14.60
N GLY A 570 -11.80 8.48 -15.38
CA GLY A 570 -11.06 7.29 -14.97
C GLY A 570 -11.25 6.15 -15.96
N THR A 571 -10.96 4.92 -15.53
CA THR A 571 -11.15 3.71 -16.35
C THR A 571 -11.45 2.51 -15.47
N SER A 572 -12.03 1.45 -16.03
CA SER A 572 -12.34 0.24 -15.26
C SER A 572 -11.14 -0.70 -15.11
N ALA A 573 -11.21 -1.59 -14.12
CA ALA A 573 -10.28 -2.73 -14.01
C ALA A 573 -10.27 -3.61 -15.28
N GLN A 574 -11.43 -3.74 -15.97
CA GLN A 574 -11.52 -4.48 -17.23
C GLN A 574 -10.63 -3.86 -18.31
N THR A 575 -10.66 -2.53 -18.46
CA THR A 575 -9.83 -1.83 -19.44
C THR A 575 -8.35 -1.92 -19.09
N ARG A 576 -7.97 -1.72 -17.81
CA ARG A 576 -6.56 -1.86 -17.38
C ARG A 576 -6.02 -3.28 -17.59
N ALA A 577 -6.81 -4.31 -17.29
CA ALA A 577 -6.46 -5.70 -17.59
C ALA A 577 -6.23 -5.91 -19.09
N TRP A 578 -7.14 -5.40 -19.93
CA TRP A 578 -6.98 -5.47 -21.38
C TRP A 578 -5.68 -4.79 -21.86
N ILE A 579 -5.35 -3.62 -21.32
CA ILE A 579 -4.12 -2.89 -21.65
C ILE A 579 -2.89 -3.76 -21.35
N ARG A 580 -2.78 -4.30 -20.13
CA ARG A 580 -1.66 -5.15 -19.70
C ARG A 580 -1.52 -6.39 -20.59
N GLU A 581 -2.62 -6.95 -21.07
CA GLU A 581 -2.62 -8.14 -21.94
C GLU A 581 -2.25 -7.82 -23.41
N ASN A 582 -2.70 -6.68 -23.94
CA ASN A 582 -2.75 -6.45 -25.39
C ASN A 582 -1.79 -5.37 -25.90
N ILE A 583 -1.38 -4.42 -25.05
CA ILE A 583 -0.52 -3.30 -25.47
C ILE A 583 0.95 -3.68 -25.37
N ARG A 584 1.70 -3.48 -26.45
CA ARG A 584 3.17 -3.64 -26.47
C ARG A 584 3.76 -2.54 -27.34
N VAL A 585 4.83 -1.91 -26.87
CA VAL A 585 5.64 -0.99 -27.66
C VAL A 585 6.99 -1.66 -27.87
N ASN A 586 7.29 -1.97 -29.14
CA ASN A 586 8.60 -2.47 -29.55
C ASN A 586 9.18 -1.43 -30.52
N ARG A 587 9.90 -0.44 -29.97
CA ARG A 587 10.56 0.61 -30.74
C ARG A 587 11.82 0.10 -31.44
#